data_AF-A0A535N287-F1
#
_entry.id   AF-A0A535N287-F1
#
_cell.length_a   1.000
_cell.length_b   1.000
_cell.length_c   1.000
_cell.angle_alpha   90.00
_cell.angle_beta   90.00
_cell.angle_gamma   90.00
#
_symmetry.space_group_name_H-M   'P 1'
#
loop_
_entity.id
_entity.type
_entity.pdbx_description
1 polymer ?
#
loop_
_entity_poly.entity_id
_entity_poly.type
_entity_poly.pdbx_seq_one_letter_code
_entity_poly.pdbx_strand_id
1 'polypeptide(L)'
;MLSRFLLVRLSSSLAAATLAACGSGTALAPASTPTPARPGPAMVQVENSPQARPQSGLQQADLVFEYLAEGGITRMTVIYFHPGSGTRIGPVRSARPVTLRLQKAYQGVIFFSGANQKVLDQIKAQNVPALSEGSDGGQYFFREPSRQPPHNLYTTGDRLASGVRRHGPSLTYQPAAPGQPSASPSPAAAARIQFDQTPFHRVSYSYAAADSAYLYSTAGGPLVDQSTGGGIKVVNVILLQVAHHDAGFTDVVGAPAQDFDLQGHGPADLFTGGRRYSISWDLSNPDAPLRFVDAAGRPVRLPAGLTWVHLVDPGTAIAVA
;
A
#
# COMPACT_ATOMS: atom_id res chain seq x y z
N MET A 1 2.51 -89.88 -26.67
CA MET A 1 3.37 -90.07 -27.87
C MET A 1 4.49 -89.04 -27.76
N LEU A 2 5.69 -89.47 -27.37
CA LEU A 2 6.93 -89.47 -28.19
C LEU A 2 7.35 -88.03 -28.60
N SER A 3 8.57 -87.51 -28.38
CA SER A 3 9.88 -88.15 -28.19
C SER A 3 10.95 -87.11 -27.78
N ARG A 4 11.85 -87.51 -26.87
CA ARG A 4 13.33 -87.35 -26.80
C ARG A 4 14.02 -86.06 -27.30
N PHE A 5 14.70 -85.31 -26.41
CA PHE A 5 16.16 -85.34 -26.06
C PHE A 5 17.12 -84.85 -27.17
N LEU A 6 17.90 -83.77 -26.91
CA LEU A 6 19.38 -83.81 -26.75
C LEU A 6 20.01 -82.46 -26.34
N LEU A 7 21.01 -82.55 -25.47
CA LEU A 7 21.98 -81.52 -25.04
C LEU A 7 22.76 -80.89 -26.20
N VAL A 8 23.29 -79.66 -26.01
CA VAL A 8 24.74 -79.36 -25.98
C VAL A 8 24.97 -78.03 -25.26
N ARG A 9 25.87 -78.02 -24.26
CA ARG A 9 26.50 -76.83 -23.67
C ARG A 9 27.65 -76.39 -24.56
N LEU A 10 27.79 -75.09 -24.84
CA LEU A 10 29.11 -74.48 -25.00
C LEU A 10 29.09 -73.02 -24.54
N SER A 11 29.96 -72.76 -23.58
CA SER A 11 30.28 -71.49 -22.95
C SER A 11 31.13 -70.61 -23.86
N SER A 12 30.78 -69.34 -23.99
CA SER A 12 31.68 -68.30 -24.48
C SER A 12 31.39 -67.00 -23.72
N SER A 13 32.32 -66.67 -22.83
CA SER A 13 32.38 -65.44 -22.04
C SER A 13 32.63 -64.25 -22.96
N LEU A 14 31.75 -63.24 -22.95
CA LEU A 14 32.03 -61.94 -23.56
C LEU A 14 31.80 -60.85 -22.51
N ALA A 15 32.87 -60.14 -22.19
CA ALA A 15 32.88 -59.01 -21.27
C ALA A 15 32.06 -57.86 -21.85
N ALA A 16 31.05 -57.40 -21.11
CA ALA A 16 30.28 -56.20 -21.44
C ALA A 16 30.98 -54.97 -20.84
N ALA A 17 31.69 -54.21 -21.68
CA ALA A 17 32.11 -52.85 -21.35
C ALA A 17 30.94 -51.91 -21.61
N THR A 18 30.19 -51.56 -20.56
CA THR A 18 29.16 -50.51 -20.61
C THR A 18 29.82 -49.14 -20.59
N LEU A 19 29.81 -48.44 -21.72
CA LEU A 19 30.13 -47.01 -21.81
C LEU A 19 29.07 -46.20 -21.07
N ALA A 20 29.48 -45.56 -19.98
CA ALA A 20 28.70 -44.53 -19.30
C ALA A 20 28.70 -43.25 -20.16
N ALA A 21 27.55 -42.93 -20.77
CA ALA A 21 27.32 -41.64 -21.37
C ALA A 21 26.74 -40.68 -20.30
N CYS A 22 27.60 -39.82 -19.75
CA CYS A 22 27.16 -38.68 -18.96
C CYS A 22 26.50 -37.65 -19.89
N GLY A 23 25.18 -37.69 -19.99
CA GLY A 23 24.38 -36.61 -20.56
C GLY A 23 24.21 -35.49 -19.54
N SER A 24 25.02 -34.45 -19.63
CA SER A 24 24.83 -33.17 -18.93
C SER A 24 23.63 -32.43 -19.53
N GLY A 25 22.43 -32.85 -19.15
CA GLY A 25 21.21 -32.09 -19.36
C GLY A 25 21.17 -30.93 -18.37
N THR A 26 21.57 -29.73 -18.80
CA THR A 26 21.18 -28.49 -18.15
C THR A 26 19.67 -28.39 -18.21
N ALA A 27 19.00 -28.68 -17.08
CA ALA A 27 17.61 -28.32 -16.90
C ALA A 27 17.52 -26.80 -17.05
N LEU A 28 16.99 -26.33 -18.18
CA LEU A 28 16.62 -24.93 -18.36
C LEU A 28 15.65 -24.60 -17.22
N ALA A 29 16.04 -23.66 -16.36
CA ALA A 29 15.11 -23.06 -15.41
C ALA A 29 13.86 -22.62 -16.19
N PRO A 30 12.64 -22.88 -15.69
CA PRO A 30 11.45 -22.39 -16.37
C PRO A 30 11.61 -20.87 -16.52
N ALA A 31 11.54 -20.40 -17.78
CA ALA A 31 11.53 -18.98 -18.08
C ALA A 31 10.47 -18.34 -17.19
N SER A 32 10.85 -17.34 -16.38
CA SER A 32 9.91 -16.59 -15.58
C SER A 32 8.85 -16.03 -16.52
N THR A 33 7.63 -16.55 -16.45
CA THR A 33 6.49 -16.01 -17.17
C THR A 33 6.46 -14.52 -16.87
N PRO A 34 6.52 -13.63 -17.89
CA PRO A 34 6.46 -12.20 -17.63
C PRO A 34 5.13 -11.93 -16.92
N THR A 35 5.23 -11.42 -15.69
CA THR A 35 4.08 -10.97 -14.91
C THR A 35 3.24 -10.05 -15.81
N PRO A 36 1.92 -10.24 -15.94
CA PRO A 36 1.11 -9.38 -16.79
C PRO A 36 1.34 -7.91 -16.44
N ALA A 37 1.70 -7.12 -17.46
CA ALA A 37 1.92 -5.68 -17.38
C ALA A 37 0.58 -4.97 -17.11
N ARG A 38 0.10 -5.04 -15.88
CA ARG A 38 -1.03 -4.24 -15.41
C ARG A 38 -0.55 -2.81 -15.12
N PRO A 39 -1.38 -1.79 -15.39
CA PRO A 39 -1.01 -0.43 -15.06
C PRO A 39 -0.85 -0.25 -13.55
N GLY A 40 0.03 0.68 -13.18
CA GLY A 40 0.17 1.12 -11.79
C GLY A 40 -1.13 1.68 -11.19
N PRO A 41 -1.23 1.75 -9.86
CA PRO A 41 -2.41 2.30 -9.20
C PRO A 41 -2.53 3.82 -9.37
N ALA A 42 -3.74 4.34 -9.17
CA ALA A 42 -3.95 5.76 -8.93
C ALA A 42 -3.62 6.09 -7.47
N MET A 43 -2.79 7.11 -7.23
CA MET A 43 -2.35 7.54 -5.90
C MET A 43 -2.77 8.98 -5.63
N VAL A 44 -3.88 9.16 -4.91
CA VAL A 44 -4.48 10.48 -4.69
C VAL A 44 -4.03 11.06 -3.37
N GLN A 45 -3.53 12.29 -3.39
CA GLN A 45 -3.23 13.04 -2.17
C GLN A 45 -4.53 13.63 -1.63
N VAL A 46 -5.03 13.13 -0.51
CA VAL A 46 -6.32 13.54 0.07
C VAL A 46 -6.11 14.29 1.38
N GLU A 47 -6.74 15.46 1.50
CA GLU A 47 -6.68 16.33 2.68
C GLU A 47 -7.25 15.68 3.94
N ASN A 48 -6.67 15.97 5.12
CA ASN A 48 -7.26 15.57 6.40
C ASN A 48 -7.39 16.70 7.45
N SER A 49 -7.45 17.95 7.01
CA SER A 49 -7.82 19.06 7.89
C SER A 49 -9.28 18.95 8.33
N PRO A 50 -9.67 19.48 9.51
CA PRO A 50 -11.07 19.49 9.95
C PRO A 50 -12.03 20.11 8.92
N GLN A 51 -11.62 21.17 8.24
CA GLN A 51 -12.41 21.88 7.23
C GLN A 51 -12.65 21.05 5.95
N ALA A 52 -11.82 20.03 5.71
CA ALA A 52 -11.94 19.13 4.57
C ALA A 52 -12.81 17.90 4.87
N ARG A 53 -13.17 17.66 6.13
CA ARG A 53 -13.99 16.51 6.52
C ARG A 53 -15.50 16.81 6.33
N PRO A 54 -16.32 15.81 5.97
CA PRO A 54 -15.94 14.45 5.56
C PRO A 54 -15.24 14.41 4.19
N GLN A 55 -14.31 13.48 3.98
CA GLN A 55 -13.75 13.22 2.66
C GLN A 55 -14.71 12.39 1.81
N SER A 56 -14.40 12.24 0.52
CA SER A 56 -15.11 11.35 -0.40
C SER A 56 -14.15 10.29 -0.93
N GLY A 57 -14.62 9.04 -1.02
CA GLY A 57 -13.97 7.97 -1.78
C GLY A 57 -13.03 7.06 -0.98
N LEU A 58 -12.76 7.39 0.29
CA LEU A 58 -11.84 6.65 1.15
C LEU A 58 -12.27 5.19 1.37
N GLN A 59 -13.58 4.93 1.46
CA GLN A 59 -14.10 3.59 1.68
C GLN A 59 -13.85 2.63 0.50
N GLN A 60 -13.72 3.19 -0.73
CA GLN A 60 -13.43 2.42 -1.94
C GLN A 60 -11.92 2.22 -2.20
N ALA A 61 -11.06 2.76 -1.34
CA ALA A 61 -9.61 2.62 -1.51
C ALA A 61 -9.12 1.21 -1.16
N ASP A 62 -8.01 0.82 -1.79
CA ASP A 62 -7.29 -0.40 -1.42
C ASP A 62 -6.38 -0.13 -0.22
N LEU A 63 -5.62 0.96 -0.29
CA LEU A 63 -4.68 1.38 0.76
C LEU A 63 -4.85 2.88 1.06
N VAL A 64 -4.75 3.24 2.33
CA VAL A 64 -4.61 4.63 2.78
C VAL A 64 -3.33 4.71 3.60
N PHE A 65 -2.36 5.51 3.15
CA PHE A 65 -1.21 5.90 3.97
C PHE A 65 -1.49 7.26 4.59
N GLU A 66 -1.63 7.31 5.91
CA GLU A 66 -1.81 8.54 6.68
C GLU A 66 -0.53 8.89 7.43
N TYR A 67 -0.09 10.13 7.28
CA TYR A 67 1.15 10.63 7.86
C TYR A 67 1.02 12.10 8.23
N LEU A 68 1.86 12.56 9.16
CA LEU A 68 1.90 13.95 9.56
C LEU A 68 2.26 14.85 8.37
N ALA A 69 1.51 15.93 8.26
CA ALA A 69 1.76 17.05 7.38
C ALA A 69 2.27 18.23 8.21
N GLU A 70 2.09 19.46 7.76
CA GLU A 70 2.49 20.65 8.50
C GLU A 70 1.42 21.08 9.49
N GLY A 71 1.82 21.82 10.52
CA GLY A 71 0.91 22.30 11.57
C GLY A 71 0.31 21.19 12.44
N GLY A 72 0.85 19.97 12.36
CA GLY A 72 0.42 18.82 13.16
C GLY A 72 -0.87 18.13 12.68
N ILE A 73 -1.45 18.54 11.55
CA ILE A 73 -2.52 17.77 10.88
C ILE A 73 -1.91 16.65 10.04
N THR A 74 -2.74 15.72 9.54
CA THR A 74 -2.30 14.66 8.64
C THR A 74 -2.67 14.89 7.18
N ARG A 75 -2.02 14.12 6.31
CA ARG A 75 -2.35 13.96 4.89
C ARG A 75 -2.42 12.49 4.56
N MET A 76 -3.26 12.14 3.58
CA MET A 76 -3.40 10.77 3.11
C MET A 76 -2.89 10.61 1.68
N THR A 77 -2.06 9.59 1.43
CA THR A 77 -1.88 9.02 0.09
C THR A 77 -2.85 7.84 -0.03
N VAL A 78 -3.87 8.02 -0.86
CA VAL A 78 -4.95 7.04 -1.05
C VAL A 78 -4.73 6.31 -2.37
N ILE A 79 -4.59 4.99 -2.31
CA ILE A 79 -4.20 4.15 -3.44
C ILE A 79 -5.41 3.32 -3.91
N TYR A 80 -5.66 3.40 -5.21
CA TYR A 80 -6.66 2.60 -5.92
C TYR A 80 -5.97 1.82 -7.05
N PHE A 81 -5.85 0.51 -6.90
CA PHE A 81 -5.45 -0.39 -7.99
C PHE A 81 -6.53 -0.47 -9.06
N HIS A 82 -7.80 -0.36 -8.65
CA HIS A 82 -8.96 -0.34 -9.54
C HIS A 82 -9.89 0.82 -9.16
N PRO A 83 -9.61 2.05 -9.63
CA PRO A 83 -10.46 3.19 -9.32
C PRO A 83 -11.89 2.96 -9.86
N GLY A 84 -12.87 2.91 -8.95
CA GLY A 84 -14.27 2.63 -9.29
C GLY A 84 -14.94 3.74 -10.11
N SER A 85 -15.66 3.37 -11.16
CA SER A 85 -16.41 4.33 -11.98
C SER A 85 -17.42 5.11 -11.16
N GLY A 86 -17.55 6.41 -11.41
CA GLY A 86 -18.46 7.30 -10.67
C GLY A 86 -18.04 7.63 -9.24
N THR A 87 -17.05 6.95 -8.65
CA THR A 87 -16.58 7.26 -7.28
C THR A 87 -15.99 8.66 -7.23
N ARG A 88 -16.57 9.53 -6.40
CA ARG A 88 -16.05 10.88 -6.14
C ARG A 88 -14.94 10.81 -5.10
N ILE A 89 -13.81 11.47 -5.36
CA ILE A 89 -12.61 11.37 -4.52
C ILE A 89 -12.03 12.76 -4.21
N GLY A 90 -11.80 13.05 -2.93
CA GLY A 90 -11.20 14.31 -2.47
C GLY A 90 -11.62 14.72 -1.05
N PRO A 91 -11.26 15.94 -0.60
CA PRO A 91 -10.53 16.96 -1.36
C PRO A 91 -9.09 16.55 -1.70
N VAL A 92 -8.67 16.80 -2.94
CA VAL A 92 -7.31 16.58 -3.42
C VAL A 92 -6.40 17.71 -2.94
N ARG A 93 -5.24 17.36 -2.40
CA ARG A 93 -4.26 18.30 -1.86
C ARG A 93 -2.84 17.98 -2.25
N SER A 94 -1.91 18.73 -1.68
CA SER A 94 -0.50 18.75 -2.07
C SER A 94 0.25 17.45 -1.85
N ALA A 95 1.21 17.18 -2.74
CA ALA A 95 2.18 16.09 -2.58
C ALA A 95 3.28 16.45 -1.56
N ARG A 96 3.95 15.42 -1.03
CA ARG A 96 5.01 15.48 -0.02
C ARG A 96 6.18 14.58 -0.38
N PRO A 97 7.37 14.74 0.25
CA PRO A 97 8.49 13.81 0.04
C PRO A 97 8.09 12.34 0.18
N VAL A 98 7.31 11.98 1.20
CA VAL A 98 6.78 10.62 1.39
C VAL A 98 5.87 10.16 0.24
N THR A 99 5.15 11.07 -0.43
CA THR A 99 4.34 10.74 -1.62
C THR A 99 5.21 10.16 -2.73
N LEU A 100 6.41 10.72 -2.95
CA LEU A 100 7.34 10.29 -4.00
C LEU A 100 7.96 8.93 -3.64
N ARG A 101 8.28 8.70 -2.35
CA ARG A 101 8.75 7.40 -1.86
C ARG A 101 7.70 6.31 -2.08
N LEU A 102 6.45 6.59 -1.72
CA LEU A 102 5.33 5.66 -1.94
C LEU A 102 5.06 5.47 -3.45
N GLN A 103 5.15 6.52 -4.26
CA GLN A 103 4.98 6.40 -5.71
C GLN A 103 6.02 5.47 -6.30
N LYS A 104 7.28 5.56 -5.88
CA LYS A 104 8.33 4.66 -6.35
C LYS A 104 8.06 3.20 -5.97
N ALA A 105 7.65 2.97 -4.72
CA ALA A 105 7.34 1.64 -4.19
C ALA A 105 6.13 0.97 -4.87
N TYR A 106 5.08 1.75 -5.11
CA TYR A 106 3.81 1.26 -5.68
C TYR A 106 3.70 1.49 -7.19
N GLN A 107 4.66 2.20 -7.80
CA GLN A 107 4.75 2.50 -9.23
C GLN A 107 3.44 3.04 -9.80
N GLY A 108 2.78 3.93 -9.06
CA GLY A 108 1.50 4.53 -9.44
C GLY A 108 1.62 5.87 -10.15
N VAL A 109 0.46 6.45 -10.47
CA VAL A 109 0.33 7.86 -10.91
C VAL A 109 -0.18 8.70 -9.75
N ILE A 110 0.57 9.75 -9.38
CA ILE A 110 0.17 10.69 -8.32
C ILE A 110 -0.88 11.66 -8.86
N PHE A 111 -1.96 11.88 -8.12
CA PHE A 111 -2.94 12.93 -8.37
C PHE A 111 -2.94 13.90 -7.17
N PHE A 112 -2.60 15.17 -7.42
CA PHE A 112 -2.29 16.12 -6.35
C PHE A 112 -2.63 17.58 -6.70
N SER A 113 -2.68 18.43 -5.68
CA SER A 113 -2.94 19.88 -5.80
C SER A 113 -1.79 20.70 -5.23
N GLY A 114 -0.79 20.96 -6.06
CA GLY A 114 0.42 21.72 -5.72
C GLY A 114 1.38 20.99 -4.78
N ALA A 115 2.56 21.52 -4.55
CA ALA A 115 3.49 21.05 -3.53
C ALA A 115 4.50 22.16 -3.22
N ASN A 116 5.35 21.98 -2.22
CA ASN A 116 6.53 22.83 -2.08
C ASN A 116 7.41 22.73 -3.34
N GLN A 117 8.11 23.81 -3.71
CA GLN A 117 8.95 23.87 -4.91
C GLN A 117 9.99 22.75 -4.96
N LYS A 118 10.64 22.39 -3.84
CA LYS A 118 11.61 21.27 -3.79
C LYS A 118 10.97 19.94 -4.20
N VAL A 119 9.73 19.68 -3.80
CA VAL A 119 8.99 18.47 -4.17
C VAL A 119 8.60 18.50 -5.65
N LEU A 120 8.17 19.67 -6.17
CA LEU A 120 7.89 19.84 -7.60
C LEU A 120 9.13 19.63 -8.46
N ASP A 121 10.28 20.14 -8.02
CA ASP A 121 11.57 19.97 -8.70
C ASP A 121 11.99 18.49 -8.69
N GLN A 122 11.77 17.76 -7.60
CA GLN A 122 12.00 16.31 -7.53
C GLN A 122 11.09 15.54 -8.49
N ILE A 123 9.79 15.86 -8.53
CA ILE A 123 8.83 15.25 -9.47
C ILE A 123 9.34 15.42 -10.91
N LYS A 124 9.78 16.63 -11.26
CA LYS A 124 10.31 16.94 -12.60
C LYS A 124 11.63 16.22 -12.88
N ALA A 125 12.59 16.30 -11.97
CA ALA A 125 13.93 15.74 -12.15
C ALA A 125 13.92 14.21 -12.27
N GLN A 126 13.03 13.55 -11.54
CA GLN A 126 12.89 12.09 -11.54
C GLN A 126 11.88 11.58 -12.58
N ASN A 127 11.24 12.46 -13.35
CA ASN A 127 10.15 12.14 -14.29
C ASN A 127 9.03 11.32 -13.63
N VAL A 128 8.64 11.68 -12.41
CA VAL A 128 7.59 10.98 -11.66
C VAL A 128 6.24 11.15 -12.38
N PRO A 129 5.50 10.06 -12.65
CA PRO A 129 4.13 10.14 -13.15
C PRO A 129 3.20 10.85 -12.15
N ALA A 130 3.04 12.16 -12.31
CA ALA A 130 2.28 13.00 -11.39
C ALA A 130 1.43 14.02 -12.15
N LEU A 131 0.14 14.07 -11.83
CA LEU A 131 -0.88 14.87 -12.48
C LEU A 131 -1.45 15.89 -11.50
N SER A 132 -1.41 17.16 -11.90
CA SER A 132 -1.98 18.29 -11.17
C SER A 132 -3.17 18.89 -11.90
N GLU A 133 -3.85 19.87 -11.30
CA GLU A 133 -5.00 20.56 -11.91
C GLU A 133 -4.67 21.19 -13.28
N GLY A 134 -3.40 21.52 -13.56
CA GLY A 134 -2.98 22.04 -14.87
C GLY A 134 -2.61 20.97 -15.90
N SER A 135 -2.47 19.70 -15.51
CA SER A 135 -2.02 18.63 -16.41
C SER A 135 -3.08 18.29 -17.45
N ASP A 136 -2.66 18.09 -18.70
CA ASP A 136 -3.51 17.73 -19.84
C ASP A 136 -4.81 18.56 -19.96
N GLY A 137 -4.72 19.88 -19.75
CA GLY A 137 -5.89 20.77 -19.83
C GLY A 137 -6.86 20.64 -18.66
N GLY A 138 -6.43 20.08 -17.52
CA GLY A 138 -7.20 19.99 -16.28
C GLY A 138 -8.29 18.91 -16.27
N GLN A 139 -8.29 18.01 -17.25
CA GLN A 139 -9.30 16.95 -17.38
C GLN A 139 -9.33 15.94 -16.23
N TYR A 140 -8.35 15.92 -15.34
CA TYR A 140 -8.29 14.97 -14.23
C TYR A 140 -8.99 15.45 -12.96
N PHE A 141 -9.39 16.72 -12.90
CA PHE A 141 -9.93 17.32 -11.70
C PHE A 141 -11.18 18.18 -11.99
N PHE A 142 -11.91 18.51 -10.93
CA PHE A 142 -12.99 19.47 -10.95
C PHE A 142 -13.09 20.16 -9.58
N ARG A 143 -13.75 21.33 -9.53
CA ARG A 143 -14.01 22.04 -8.28
C ARG A 143 -15.41 21.69 -7.77
N GLU A 144 -15.52 21.33 -6.50
CA GLU A 144 -16.78 21.08 -5.80
C GLU A 144 -17.40 22.42 -5.35
N PRO A 145 -18.49 22.88 -5.97
CA PRO A 145 -19.04 24.21 -5.69
C PRO A 145 -19.60 24.36 -4.27
N SER A 146 -19.99 23.26 -3.61
CA SER A 146 -20.46 23.31 -2.22
C SER A 146 -19.35 23.55 -1.19
N ARG A 147 -18.07 23.62 -1.62
CA ARG A 147 -16.91 23.79 -0.74
C ARG A 147 -16.06 24.98 -1.15
N GLN A 148 -15.42 25.58 -0.15
CA GLN A 148 -14.53 26.72 -0.35
C GLN A 148 -13.10 26.26 -0.70
N PRO A 149 -12.39 26.99 -1.57
CA PRO A 149 -10.95 26.82 -1.71
C PRO A 149 -10.25 27.02 -0.35
N PRO A 150 -9.19 26.25 -0.07
CA PRO A 150 -8.55 25.28 -0.95
C PRO A 150 -9.04 23.83 -0.73
N HIS A 151 -10.19 23.63 -0.08
CA HIS A 151 -10.77 22.35 0.31
C HIS A 151 -11.76 21.77 -0.71
N ASN A 152 -11.70 22.25 -1.96
CA ASN A 152 -12.73 22.00 -2.96
C ASN A 152 -12.23 21.41 -4.28
N LEU A 153 -10.96 20.99 -4.40
CA LEU A 153 -10.52 20.25 -5.58
C LEU A 153 -10.85 18.77 -5.43
N TYR A 154 -11.48 18.17 -6.44
CA TYR A 154 -11.90 16.77 -6.45
C TYR A 154 -11.55 16.09 -7.77
N THR A 155 -11.63 14.76 -7.76
CA THR A 155 -11.51 13.91 -8.95
C THR A 155 -12.57 12.80 -8.90
N THR A 156 -12.61 11.96 -9.92
CA THR A 156 -13.47 10.76 -9.97
C THR A 156 -12.66 9.54 -10.35
N GLY A 157 -13.14 8.35 -10.01
CA GLY A 157 -12.46 7.12 -10.41
C GLY A 157 -12.29 6.99 -11.94
N ASP A 158 -13.22 7.50 -12.75
CA ASP A 158 -13.06 7.52 -14.21
C ASP A 158 -11.91 8.42 -14.67
N ARG A 159 -11.76 9.59 -14.03
CA ARG A 159 -10.65 10.52 -14.29
C ARG A 159 -9.31 9.94 -13.85
N LEU A 160 -9.29 9.27 -12.68
CA LEU A 160 -8.12 8.53 -12.21
C LEU A 160 -7.72 7.43 -13.18
N ALA A 161 -8.69 6.61 -13.60
CA ALA A 161 -8.48 5.53 -14.56
C ALA A 161 -7.96 6.06 -15.90
N SER A 162 -8.45 7.21 -16.36
CA SER A 162 -7.96 7.89 -17.57
C SER A 162 -6.51 8.32 -17.44
N GLY A 163 -6.16 8.98 -16.33
CA GLY A 163 -4.78 9.40 -16.06
C GLY A 163 -3.81 8.22 -15.94
N VAL A 164 -4.22 7.17 -15.23
CA VAL A 164 -3.44 5.92 -15.11
C VAL A 164 -3.24 5.24 -16.46
N ARG A 165 -4.27 5.14 -17.31
CA ARG A 165 -4.12 4.54 -18.65
C ARG A 165 -3.14 5.31 -19.54
N ARG A 166 -3.06 6.64 -19.38
CA ARG A 166 -2.21 7.50 -20.21
C ARG A 166 -0.77 7.61 -19.70
N HIS A 167 -0.60 7.68 -18.38
CA HIS A 167 0.67 8.04 -17.74
C HIS A 167 1.22 6.96 -16.80
N GLY A 168 0.44 5.92 -16.53
CA GLY A 168 0.81 4.86 -15.58
C GLY A 168 1.90 3.96 -16.14
N PRO A 169 2.96 3.68 -15.36
CA PRO A 169 3.93 2.67 -15.74
C PRO A 169 3.31 1.28 -15.61
N SER A 170 3.93 0.29 -16.26
CA SER A 170 3.61 -1.11 -16.01
C SER A 170 4.24 -1.56 -14.70
N LEU A 171 3.48 -2.28 -13.88
CA LEU A 171 4.00 -2.77 -12.61
C LEU A 171 5.07 -3.84 -12.82
N THR A 172 6.18 -3.72 -12.10
CA THR A 172 7.26 -4.72 -12.07
C THR A 172 7.11 -5.71 -10.91
N TYR A 173 6.03 -5.58 -10.13
CA TYR A 173 5.72 -6.44 -8.99
C TYR A 173 4.29 -7.00 -9.06
N GLN A 174 4.12 -8.17 -8.44
CA GLN A 174 2.81 -8.77 -8.18
C GLN A 174 2.31 -8.30 -6.79
N PRO A 175 1.05 -7.85 -6.62
CA PRO A 175 0.53 -7.57 -5.29
C PRO A 175 0.54 -8.85 -4.48
N ALA A 176 0.69 -8.71 -3.18
CA ALA A 176 0.33 -9.80 -2.28
C ALA A 176 -1.14 -10.17 -2.49
N ALA A 177 -1.40 -11.46 -2.73
CA ALA A 177 -2.76 -11.96 -2.69
C ALA A 177 -3.32 -11.82 -1.26
N PRO A 178 -4.63 -11.54 -1.10
CA PRO A 178 -5.26 -11.54 0.21
C PRO A 178 -5.08 -12.88 0.92
N GLY A 179 -5.04 -12.84 2.26
CA GLY A 179 -4.91 -14.02 3.10
C GLY A 179 -5.10 -13.68 4.56
N GLN A 180 -4.74 -14.57 5.47
CA GLN A 180 -4.79 -14.31 6.91
C GLN A 180 -3.37 -14.20 7.47
N PRO A 181 -3.13 -13.33 8.46
CA PRO A 181 -1.88 -13.34 9.19
C PRO A 181 -1.71 -14.68 9.92
N SER A 182 -0.45 -15.05 10.20
CA SER A 182 -0.16 -16.23 11.03
C SER A 182 -0.77 -16.06 12.41
N ALA A 183 -1.53 -17.06 12.87
CA ALA A 183 -2.05 -17.12 14.24
C ALA A 183 -0.99 -17.58 15.27
N SER A 184 0.27 -17.75 14.85
CA SER A 184 1.40 -18.12 15.71
C SER A 184 2.48 -17.03 15.66
N PRO A 185 2.87 -16.45 16.82
CA PRO A 185 2.26 -16.67 18.15
C PRO A 185 0.81 -16.18 18.20
N SER A 186 0.04 -16.63 19.21
CA SER A 186 -1.37 -16.23 19.34
C SER A 186 -1.47 -14.70 19.45
N PRO A 187 -2.23 -14.05 18.56
CA PRO A 187 -2.37 -12.60 18.58
C PRO A 187 -3.26 -12.15 19.75
N ALA A 188 -2.94 -10.99 20.33
CA ALA A 188 -3.69 -10.41 21.43
C ALA A 188 -5.06 -9.88 20.98
N ALA A 189 -6.04 -9.79 21.88
CA ALA A 189 -7.30 -9.13 21.59
C ALA A 189 -7.09 -7.61 21.40
N ALA A 190 -7.82 -7.04 20.45
CA ALA A 190 -7.76 -5.63 20.10
C ALA A 190 -9.10 -5.18 19.51
N ALA A 191 -10.14 -5.18 20.33
CA ALA A 191 -11.46 -4.69 19.93
C ALA A 191 -11.48 -3.15 19.87
N ARG A 192 -10.62 -2.47 20.62
CA ARG A 192 -10.41 -1.03 20.57
C ARG A 192 -8.93 -0.71 20.45
N ILE A 193 -8.62 0.31 19.65
CA ILE A 193 -7.28 0.83 19.44
C ILE A 193 -7.36 2.34 19.59
N GLN A 194 -6.42 2.94 20.32
CA GLN A 194 -6.28 4.39 20.39
C GLN A 194 -4.81 4.76 20.43
N PHE A 195 -4.46 5.81 19.70
CA PHE A 195 -3.14 6.43 19.73
C PHE A 195 -3.26 7.90 19.32
N ASP A 196 -2.33 8.69 19.84
CA ASP A 196 -2.27 10.14 19.61
C ASP A 196 -0.87 10.48 19.11
N GLN A 197 -0.78 11.26 18.03
CA GLN A 197 0.49 11.81 17.53
C GLN A 197 0.58 13.31 17.81
N THR A 198 -0.53 14.02 17.66
CA THR A 198 -0.61 15.46 17.89
C THR A 198 -1.98 15.81 18.47
N PRO A 199 -2.19 17.04 18.98
CA PRO A 199 -3.53 17.50 19.37
C PRO A 199 -4.57 17.44 18.25
N PHE A 200 -4.15 17.46 16.98
CA PHE A 200 -5.01 17.39 15.81
C PHE A 200 -5.11 15.99 15.18
N HIS A 201 -4.25 15.06 15.62
CA HIS A 201 -4.22 13.67 15.20
C HIS A 201 -4.32 12.74 16.41
N ARG A 202 -5.57 12.56 16.85
CA ARG A 202 -6.01 11.60 17.86
C ARG A 202 -6.98 10.63 17.20
N VAL A 203 -6.59 9.37 17.14
CA VAL A 203 -7.29 8.36 16.34
C VAL A 203 -7.74 7.25 17.25
N SER A 204 -8.97 6.78 17.01
CA SER A 204 -9.45 5.54 17.61
C SER A 204 -10.14 4.66 16.59
N TYR A 205 -10.07 3.37 16.86
CA TYR A 205 -10.72 2.33 16.09
C TYR A 205 -11.53 1.44 17.03
N SER A 206 -12.73 1.06 16.59
CA SER A 206 -13.56 0.08 17.28
C SER A 206 -13.93 -1.05 16.33
N TYR A 207 -13.61 -2.28 16.70
CA TYR A 207 -13.89 -3.45 15.90
C TYR A 207 -15.37 -3.83 15.98
N ALA A 208 -16.00 -3.95 14.82
CA ALA A 208 -17.35 -4.45 14.67
C ALA A 208 -17.31 -5.84 14.03
N ALA A 209 -17.57 -6.88 14.82
CA ALA A 209 -17.52 -8.27 14.34
C ALA A 209 -18.51 -8.54 13.19
N ALA A 210 -19.68 -7.89 13.21
CA ALA A 210 -20.67 -7.99 12.14
C ALA A 210 -20.16 -7.47 10.78
N ASP A 211 -19.23 -6.51 10.81
CA ASP A 211 -18.64 -5.90 9.62
C ASP A 211 -17.26 -6.51 9.28
N SER A 212 -16.70 -7.33 10.17
CA SER A 212 -15.31 -7.80 10.10
C SER A 212 -14.30 -6.66 9.88
N ALA A 213 -14.57 -5.49 10.46
CA ALA A 213 -13.82 -4.27 10.24
C ALA A 213 -13.83 -3.35 11.46
N TYR A 214 -12.86 -2.46 11.51
CA TYR A 214 -12.74 -1.38 12.47
C TYR A 214 -13.39 -0.11 11.95
N LEU A 215 -14.18 0.57 12.78
CA LEU A 215 -14.70 1.90 12.49
C LEU A 215 -13.65 2.97 12.84
N TYR A 216 -13.21 3.74 11.84
CA TYR A 216 -12.26 4.85 12.01
C TYR A 216 -12.93 6.05 12.70
N SER A 217 -12.34 6.55 13.78
CA SER A 217 -12.82 7.72 14.50
C SER A 217 -11.70 8.71 14.81
N THR A 218 -12.03 10.00 14.82
CA THR A 218 -11.17 11.10 15.26
C THR A 218 -11.68 11.65 16.59
N ALA A 219 -11.02 12.67 17.14
CA ALA A 219 -11.55 13.44 18.27
C ALA A 219 -12.98 14.01 18.03
N GLY A 220 -13.37 14.23 16.76
CA GLY A 220 -14.72 14.68 16.40
C GLY A 220 -15.76 13.57 16.22
N GLY A 221 -15.43 12.31 16.52
CA GLY A 221 -16.28 11.15 16.30
C GLY A 221 -15.92 10.34 15.04
N PRO A 222 -16.80 9.41 14.63
CA PRO A 222 -16.58 8.57 13.45
C PRO A 222 -16.33 9.40 12.19
N LEU A 223 -15.28 9.04 11.45
CA LEU A 223 -15.03 9.67 10.17
C LEU A 223 -15.99 9.08 9.12
N VAL A 224 -16.77 9.95 8.49
CA VAL A 224 -17.75 9.57 7.47
C VAL A 224 -17.13 9.72 6.09
N ASP A 225 -17.38 8.76 5.20
CA ASP A 225 -17.14 8.93 3.77
C ASP A 225 -18.39 9.53 3.12
N GLN A 226 -18.27 10.74 2.61
CA GLN A 226 -19.37 11.48 1.98
C GLN A 226 -19.99 10.75 0.79
N SER A 227 -19.23 9.91 0.06
CA SER A 227 -19.77 9.16 -1.09
C SER A 227 -20.68 8.01 -0.67
N THR A 228 -20.50 7.47 0.54
CA THR A 228 -21.32 6.36 1.05
C THR A 228 -22.33 6.81 2.11
N GLY A 229 -22.09 7.96 2.74
CA GLY A 229 -22.84 8.43 3.92
C GLY A 229 -22.55 7.64 5.20
N GLY A 230 -21.72 6.58 5.13
CA GLY A 230 -21.38 5.72 6.24
C GLY A 230 -20.03 6.07 6.88
N GLY A 231 -19.84 5.61 8.11
CA GLY A 231 -18.53 5.63 8.76
C GLY A 231 -17.52 4.74 8.04
N ILE A 232 -16.25 5.14 8.01
CA ILE A 232 -15.20 4.39 7.32
C ILE A 232 -14.88 3.10 8.08
N LYS A 233 -15.10 1.98 7.40
CA LYS A 233 -14.82 0.61 7.86
C LYS A 233 -13.50 0.13 7.27
N VAL A 234 -12.53 -0.11 8.14
CA VAL A 234 -11.16 -0.52 7.82
C VAL A 234 -10.94 -1.97 8.23
N VAL A 235 -10.56 -2.83 7.29
CA VAL A 235 -10.32 -4.25 7.58
C VAL A 235 -8.97 -4.46 8.26
N ASN A 236 -7.94 -3.75 7.81
CA ASN A 236 -6.59 -3.85 8.33
C ASN A 236 -6.10 -2.47 8.77
N VAL A 237 -5.78 -2.30 10.04
CA VAL A 237 -5.11 -1.09 10.54
C VAL A 237 -3.66 -1.45 10.80
N ILE A 238 -2.72 -0.66 10.28
CA ILE A 238 -1.29 -0.88 10.48
C ILE A 238 -0.66 0.39 11.03
N LEU A 239 0.04 0.30 12.15
CA LEU A 239 0.85 1.39 12.69
C LEU A 239 2.31 1.08 12.39
N LEU A 240 2.89 1.81 11.43
CA LEU A 240 4.31 1.76 11.07
C LEU A 240 5.08 2.72 11.97
N GLN A 241 6.03 2.18 12.73
CA GLN A 241 6.93 3.02 13.52
C GLN A 241 8.08 3.47 12.63
N VAL A 242 8.13 4.77 12.33
CA VAL A 242 9.10 5.40 11.43
C VAL A 242 9.51 6.73 12.03
N ALA A 243 10.80 7.02 12.12
CA ALA A 243 11.26 8.29 12.66
C ALA A 243 10.81 9.47 11.78
N HIS A 244 10.28 10.51 12.42
CA HIS A 244 9.93 11.77 11.78
C HIS A 244 11.05 12.77 11.95
N HIS A 245 11.31 13.58 10.91
CA HIS A 245 12.28 14.67 11.01
C HIS A 245 11.87 15.85 10.13
N ASP A 246 12.47 17.02 10.39
CA ASP A 246 12.32 18.19 9.54
C ASP A 246 12.87 17.87 8.14
N ALA A 247 12.08 18.16 7.11
CA ALA A 247 12.46 17.96 5.72
C ALA A 247 13.50 18.98 5.20
N GLY A 248 13.86 19.97 6.03
CA GLY A 248 14.79 21.06 5.69
C GLY A 248 14.17 22.14 4.81
N PHE A 249 12.84 22.29 4.86
CA PHE A 249 12.09 23.35 4.18
C PHE A 249 10.71 23.55 4.80
N THR A 250 10.10 24.70 4.51
CA THR A 250 8.74 25.03 4.92
C THR A 250 7.74 24.83 3.79
N ASP A 251 6.46 24.68 4.12
CA ASP A 251 5.38 24.63 3.15
C ASP A 251 4.99 26.02 2.61
N VAL A 252 3.93 26.05 1.81
CA VAL A 252 3.40 27.26 1.19
C VAL A 252 2.84 28.28 2.18
N VAL A 253 2.60 27.90 3.44
CA VAL A 253 2.17 28.80 4.52
C VAL A 253 3.25 29.03 5.58
N GLY A 254 4.49 28.55 5.34
CA GLY A 254 5.65 28.79 6.19
C GLY A 254 5.84 27.78 7.34
N ALA A 255 5.04 26.72 7.41
CA ALA A 255 5.18 25.69 8.44
C ALA A 255 6.24 24.64 8.05
N PRO A 256 7.06 24.11 8.99
CA PRO A 256 8.08 23.11 8.67
C PRO A 256 7.47 21.85 8.05
N ALA A 257 8.00 21.44 6.90
CA ALA A 257 7.62 20.19 6.26
C ALA A 257 8.24 19.01 7.01
N GLN A 258 7.50 17.90 7.05
CA GLN A 258 7.94 16.65 7.66
C GLN A 258 8.44 15.68 6.58
N ASP A 259 9.50 14.94 6.88
CA ASP A 259 9.92 13.75 6.15
C ASP A 259 10.07 12.57 7.13
N PHE A 260 10.11 11.37 6.56
CA PHE A 260 9.99 10.10 7.27
C PHE A 260 11.09 9.16 6.80
N ASP A 261 11.76 8.50 7.75
CA ASP A 261 12.80 7.49 7.49
C ASP A 261 12.22 6.16 6.99
N LEU A 262 11.39 6.23 5.94
CA LEU A 262 10.62 5.11 5.41
C LEU A 262 11.48 4.17 4.53
N GLN A 263 12.70 4.57 4.14
CA GLN A 263 13.61 3.73 3.36
C GLN A 263 14.41 2.82 4.30
N GLY A 264 13.90 1.62 4.59
CA GLY A 264 14.55 0.69 5.50
C GLY A 264 13.60 -0.39 5.99
N HIS A 265 13.72 -0.78 7.25
CA HIS A 265 12.82 -1.70 7.92
C HIS A 265 12.63 -1.28 9.38
N GLY A 266 11.55 -1.72 10.01
CA GLY A 266 11.26 -1.36 11.39
C GLY A 266 10.05 -2.08 11.97
N PRO A 267 9.73 -1.84 13.26
CA PRO A 267 8.59 -2.47 13.91
C PRO A 267 7.27 -1.88 13.41
N ALA A 268 6.24 -2.72 13.36
CA ALA A 268 4.87 -2.31 13.10
C ALA A 268 3.88 -3.15 13.90
N ASP A 269 2.70 -2.59 14.14
CA ASP A 269 1.55 -3.34 14.67
C ASP A 269 0.48 -3.46 13.60
N LEU A 270 0.02 -4.68 13.35
CA LEU A 270 -1.14 -4.98 12.51
C LEU A 270 -2.33 -5.28 13.41
N PHE A 271 -3.46 -4.64 13.11
CA PHE A 271 -4.75 -4.92 13.71
C PHE A 271 -5.74 -5.37 12.64
N THR A 272 -6.26 -6.58 12.80
CA THR A 272 -7.25 -7.17 11.89
C THR A 272 -8.04 -8.24 12.62
N GLY A 273 -9.32 -8.41 12.28
CA GLY A 273 -10.17 -9.42 12.92
C GLY A 273 -10.33 -9.25 14.45
N GLY A 274 -10.26 -8.02 14.96
CA GLY A 274 -10.33 -7.76 16.41
C GLY A 274 -9.08 -8.17 17.18
N ARG A 275 -7.93 -8.33 16.50
CA ARG A 275 -6.69 -8.88 17.07
C ARG A 275 -5.47 -8.04 16.68
N ARG A 276 -4.47 -7.99 17.56
CA ARG A 276 -3.17 -7.34 17.37
C ARG A 276 -2.07 -8.36 17.07
N TYR A 277 -1.29 -8.08 16.03
CA TYR A 277 -0.12 -8.83 15.61
C TYR A 277 1.10 -7.89 15.62
N SER A 278 2.14 -8.26 16.36
CA SER A 278 3.43 -7.59 16.24
C SER A 278 4.15 -8.10 14.99
N ILE A 279 4.46 -7.18 14.09
CA ILE A 279 5.06 -7.46 12.78
C ILE A 279 6.25 -6.51 12.54
N SER A 280 6.93 -6.66 11.42
CA SER A 280 7.91 -5.67 10.95
C SER A 280 7.56 -5.25 9.53
N TRP A 281 7.82 -3.99 9.22
CA TRP A 281 7.73 -3.44 7.88
C TRP A 281 9.12 -3.45 7.22
N ASP A 282 9.17 -3.62 5.90
CA ASP A 282 10.39 -3.60 5.10
C ASP A 282 10.13 -2.92 3.75
N LEU A 283 10.80 -1.78 3.54
CA LEU A 283 10.91 -1.04 2.29
C LEU A 283 12.39 -0.86 1.90
N SER A 284 13.26 -1.82 2.22
CA SER A 284 14.68 -1.75 1.84
C SER A 284 14.87 -1.73 0.32
N ASN A 285 13.94 -2.31 -0.44
CA ASN A 285 13.84 -2.15 -1.89
C ASN A 285 12.85 -1.01 -2.22
N PRO A 286 13.33 0.15 -2.72
CA PRO A 286 12.46 1.28 -3.07
C PRO A 286 11.58 1.02 -4.31
N ASP A 287 11.94 0.04 -5.14
CA ASP A 287 11.24 -0.28 -6.38
C ASP A 287 10.18 -1.39 -6.20
N ALA A 288 9.88 -1.76 -4.97
CA ALA A 288 8.84 -2.72 -4.62
C ALA A 288 7.96 -2.19 -3.47
N PRO A 289 6.70 -2.65 -3.36
CA PRO A 289 5.82 -2.22 -2.29
C PRO A 289 6.36 -2.57 -0.91
N LEU A 290 5.90 -1.80 0.08
CA LEU A 290 6.10 -2.09 1.49
C LEU A 290 5.69 -3.53 1.81
N ARG A 291 6.61 -4.28 2.42
CA ARG A 291 6.38 -5.66 2.85
C ARG A 291 6.16 -5.70 4.36
N PHE A 292 5.34 -6.66 4.78
CA PHE A 292 5.16 -6.98 6.19
C PHE A 292 5.66 -8.39 6.45
N VAL A 293 6.43 -8.56 7.52
CA VAL A 293 7.00 -9.85 7.93
C VAL A 293 6.71 -10.13 9.39
N ASP A 294 6.59 -11.41 9.74
CA ASP A 294 6.44 -11.87 11.12
C ASP A 294 7.81 -11.99 11.82
N ALA A 295 7.80 -12.37 13.09
CA ALA A 295 9.02 -12.56 13.88
C ALA A 295 9.98 -13.65 13.32
N ALA A 296 9.50 -14.52 12.42
CA ALA A 296 10.31 -15.52 11.73
C ALA A 296 10.76 -15.06 10.32
N GLY A 297 10.52 -13.79 9.97
CA GLY A 297 10.86 -13.22 8.66
C GLY A 297 9.93 -13.68 7.52
N ARG A 298 8.81 -14.35 7.82
CA ARG A 298 7.87 -14.83 6.80
C ARG A 298 6.90 -13.72 6.41
N PRO A 299 6.49 -13.64 5.13
CA PRO A 299 5.53 -12.63 4.69
C PRO A 299 4.19 -12.73 5.44
N VAL A 300 3.73 -11.60 5.98
CA VAL A 300 2.39 -11.47 6.56
C VAL A 300 1.39 -11.21 5.44
N ARG A 301 0.32 -12.00 5.41
CA ARG A 301 -0.82 -11.80 4.49
C ARG A 301 -1.90 -11.00 5.20
N LEU A 302 -2.63 -10.18 4.44
CA LEU A 302 -3.69 -9.33 4.95
C LEU A 302 -5.05 -9.78 4.41
N PRO A 303 -6.11 -9.81 5.23
CA PRO A 303 -7.47 -10.04 4.75
C PRO A 303 -7.86 -9.02 3.68
N ALA A 304 -8.70 -9.44 2.74
CA ALA A 304 -9.16 -8.57 1.66
C ALA A 304 -9.99 -7.41 2.24
N GLY A 305 -9.69 -6.19 1.82
CA GLY A 305 -10.42 -4.98 2.18
C GLY A 305 -9.51 -3.78 2.45
N LEU A 306 -10.13 -2.66 2.78
CA LEU A 306 -9.45 -1.39 3.03
C LEU A 306 -8.37 -1.57 4.11
N THR A 307 -7.13 -1.24 3.75
CA THR A 307 -5.99 -1.23 4.67
C THR A 307 -5.56 0.21 4.95
N TRP A 308 -5.56 0.60 6.22
CA TRP A 308 -5.15 1.92 6.66
C TRP A 308 -3.82 1.83 7.38
N VAL A 309 -2.82 2.51 6.85
CA VAL A 309 -1.44 2.52 7.31
C VAL A 309 -1.12 3.89 7.89
N HIS A 310 -0.89 3.95 9.20
CA HIS A 310 -0.41 5.15 9.89
C HIS A 310 1.10 5.13 10.00
N LEU A 311 1.76 6.22 9.63
CA LEU A 311 3.16 6.47 9.99
C LEU A 311 3.18 7.20 11.32
N VAL A 312 3.73 6.53 12.34
CA VAL A 312 3.81 7.03 13.71
C VAL A 312 5.25 7.05 14.21
N ASP A 313 5.55 7.95 15.16
CA ASP A 313 6.90 8.01 15.73
C ASP A 313 7.24 6.71 16.46
N PRO A 314 8.52 6.29 16.46
CA PRO A 314 8.97 5.17 17.27
C PRO A 314 8.59 5.34 18.75
N GLY A 315 8.02 4.31 19.34
CA GLY A 315 7.56 4.35 20.73
C GLY A 315 6.23 5.07 20.97
N THR A 316 5.50 5.47 19.92
CA THR A 316 4.11 5.95 20.05
C THR A 316 3.29 4.98 20.90
N ALA A 317 2.67 5.49 21.97
CA ALA A 317 1.86 4.67 22.86
C ALA A 317 0.56 4.24 22.18
N ILE A 318 0.28 2.94 22.18
CA ILE A 318 -0.94 2.37 21.59
C ILE A 318 -1.75 1.73 22.72
N ALA A 319 -2.87 2.35 23.06
CA ALA A 319 -3.84 1.78 23.98
C ALA A 319 -4.70 0.75 23.23
N VAL A 320 -4.77 -0.46 23.78
CA VAL A 320 -5.50 -1.59 23.18
C VAL A 320 -6.39 -2.24 24.25
N ALA A 321 -7.64 -2.54 23.90
CA ALA A 321 -8.61 -3.22 24.76
C ALA A 321 -9.51 -4.17 23.97
#